data_AF-A0A7R9UVK1-F1
#
_entry.id   AF-A0A7R9UVK1-F1
#
_cell.length_a   1.000
_cell.length_b   1.000
_cell.length_c   1.000
_cell.angle_alpha   90.00
_cell.angle_beta   90.00
_cell.angle_gamma   90.00
#
_symmetry.space_group_name_H-M   'P 1'
#
loop_
_entity.id
_entity.type
_entity.pdbx_description
1 polymer ?
#
loop_
_entity_poly.entity_id
_entity_poly.type
_entity_poly.pdbx_seq_one_letter_code
_entity_poly.pdbx_strand_id
1 'polypeptide(L)'
;DGDGDGDGGAAAAANPKLAAKLATKARFNREHDGGKGEAGGKGGLTDRRLGFDSEATEYAAEALAQRERQLRLNREAFPMDDEAALAQLQGLRPGTYARLVISKVPCQFVQHFDPHRPILVGALLAGEEARGVLQVRVKKHRWHKKILKTRDPLIVSLGWRRFQTVPVYGMRDPSRRCRFLKYTPEHMHCLATLWGPITPPNTGMLAFSSSAKASFRICATGVVLEADQAMTIVKKLKLTGAPYKVFKNTAFIKDMFSSGLEVSKFEGAVLRTVSGIRGQVKKALTGGKGDFRATFEDKLLRSDIVVP
;
A
#
# COMPACT_ATOMS: atom_id res chain seq x y z
N ASP A 1 8.71 78.70 66.28
CA ASP A 1 8.53 77.48 67.08
C ASP A 1 8.55 76.24 66.20
N GLY A 2 9.61 75.44 66.30
CA GLY A 2 9.57 74.00 66.05
C GLY A 2 10.10 73.47 64.72
N ASP A 3 11.40 73.17 64.68
CA ASP A 3 12.04 72.17 63.81
C ASP A 3 11.53 70.74 64.06
N GLY A 4 11.69 69.84 63.08
CA GLY A 4 11.58 68.39 63.29
C GLY A 4 11.62 67.52 62.03
N ASP A 5 12.83 67.29 61.49
CA ASP A 5 13.16 66.23 60.53
C ASP A 5 12.82 64.82 61.04
N GLY A 6 12.49 63.90 60.11
CA GLY A 6 12.26 62.49 60.37
C GLY A 6 12.41 61.62 59.12
N ASP A 7 13.66 61.32 58.80
CA ASP A 7 14.12 60.27 57.87
C ASP A 7 13.48 58.89 58.17
N GLY A 8 13.34 58.05 57.14
CA GLY A 8 12.72 56.74 57.25
C GLY A 8 12.70 55.94 55.94
N GLY A 9 13.84 55.84 55.27
CA GLY A 9 14.03 54.82 54.23
C GLY A 9 13.82 53.41 54.80
N ALA A 10 12.98 52.61 54.15
CA ALA A 10 13.01 51.16 54.29
C ALA A 10 12.48 50.51 53.01
N ALA A 11 13.42 50.14 52.14
CA ALA A 11 13.22 49.16 51.10
C ALA A 11 12.55 47.91 51.70
N ALA A 12 11.32 47.61 51.25
CA ALA A 12 10.65 46.36 51.57
C ALA A 12 11.47 45.20 50.99
N ALA A 13 12.32 44.62 51.84
CA ALA A 13 13.19 43.50 51.52
C ALA A 13 12.36 42.35 50.94
N ALA A 14 12.57 42.08 49.64
CA ALA A 14 12.07 40.87 48.99
C ALA A 14 12.53 39.66 49.80
N ASN A 15 11.58 38.91 50.34
CA ASN A 15 11.83 37.81 51.26
C ASN A 15 12.84 36.81 50.62
N PRO A 16 14.08 36.70 51.12
CA PRO A 16 15.15 35.96 50.45
C PRO A 16 14.84 34.45 50.34
N LYS A 17 13.98 33.93 51.22
CA LYS A 17 13.49 32.55 51.18
C LYS A 17 12.56 32.29 49.98
N LEU A 18 11.82 33.31 49.51
CA LEU A 18 10.95 33.20 48.35
C LEU A 18 11.77 33.18 47.05
N ALA A 19 12.79 34.05 46.97
CA ALA A 19 13.71 34.08 45.84
C ALA A 19 14.51 32.78 45.71
N ALA A 20 15.00 32.23 46.83
CA ALA A 20 15.65 30.92 46.85
C ALA A 20 14.72 29.79 46.41
N LYS A 21 13.45 29.78 46.87
CA LYS A 21 12.45 28.80 46.41
C LYS A 21 12.14 28.90 44.92
N LEU A 22 12.04 30.12 44.38
CA LEU A 22 11.81 30.34 42.95
C LEU A 22 13.02 29.92 42.11
N ALA A 23 14.24 30.18 42.58
CA ALA A 23 15.47 29.73 41.92
C ALA A 23 15.61 28.20 41.92
N THR A 24 15.30 27.54 43.04
CA THR A 24 15.29 26.07 43.11
C THR A 24 14.20 25.48 42.22
N LYS A 25 13.01 26.08 42.19
CA LYS A 25 11.92 25.67 41.29
C LYS A 25 12.31 25.86 39.82
N ALA A 26 12.96 26.98 39.47
CA ALA A 26 13.43 27.24 38.12
C ALA A 26 14.55 26.28 37.69
N ARG A 27 15.45 25.91 38.61
CA ARG A 27 16.50 24.91 38.35
C ARG A 27 15.91 23.51 38.18
N PHE A 28 14.96 23.13 39.03
CA PHE A 28 14.25 21.85 38.95
C PHE A 28 13.47 21.71 37.64
N ASN A 29 12.71 22.73 37.24
CA ASN A 29 11.99 22.75 35.97
C ASN A 29 12.95 22.64 34.77
N ARG A 30 14.09 23.35 34.81
CA ARG A 30 15.11 23.31 33.75
C ARG A 30 15.77 21.93 33.59
N GLU A 31 15.92 21.18 34.68
CA GLU A 31 16.48 19.80 34.67
C GLU A 31 15.44 18.73 34.27
N HIS A 32 14.14 18.97 34.47
CA HIS A 32 13.09 17.94 34.32
C HIS A 32 12.05 18.19 33.20
N ASP A 33 12.00 19.36 32.57
CA ASP A 33 11.03 19.68 31.50
C ASP A 33 11.34 19.01 30.14
N GLY A 34 12.39 18.20 30.05
CA GLY A 34 12.74 17.45 28.85
C GLY A 34 11.84 16.25 28.51
N GLY A 35 10.76 15.98 29.26
CA GLY A 35 10.05 14.70 29.09
C GLY A 35 8.58 14.58 29.47
N LYS A 36 7.92 15.56 30.12
CA LYS A 36 6.47 15.44 30.42
C LYS A 36 5.78 16.80 30.36
N GLY A 37 5.03 17.03 29.27
CA GLY A 37 4.07 18.12 29.20
C GLY A 37 2.97 17.96 30.26
N GLU A 38 2.50 19.09 30.77
CA GLU A 38 1.46 19.21 31.81
C GLU A 38 0.18 18.42 31.47
N ALA A 39 -0.04 17.29 32.14
CA ALA A 39 -1.35 16.66 32.24
C ALA A 39 -2.16 17.36 33.34
N GLY A 40 -2.87 18.42 32.95
CA GLY A 40 -3.81 19.13 33.82
C GLY A 40 -5.04 18.27 34.13
N GLY A 41 -5.25 17.97 35.41
CA GLY A 41 -6.42 17.22 35.87
C GLY A 41 -7.75 17.93 35.59
N LYS A 42 -8.71 17.21 35.01
CA LYS A 42 -10.13 17.51 35.10
C LYS A 42 -10.91 16.21 35.30
N GLY A 43 -11.49 16.06 36.49
CA GLY A 43 -12.51 15.05 36.76
C GLY A 43 -13.73 15.30 35.87
N GLY A 44 -14.04 14.33 35.04
CA GLY A 44 -15.28 14.22 34.28
C GLY A 44 -15.88 12.84 34.56
N LEU A 45 -17.11 12.84 35.05
CA LEU A 45 -17.92 11.67 35.36
C LEU A 45 -18.06 10.78 34.11
N THR A 46 -17.39 9.63 34.07
CA THR A 46 -17.47 8.70 32.94
C THR A 46 -18.73 7.85 33.05
N ASP A 47 -19.67 8.06 32.12
CA ASP A 47 -20.78 7.16 31.87
C ASP A 47 -20.24 5.79 31.44
N ARG A 48 -20.38 4.82 32.34
CA ARG A 48 -19.71 3.51 32.33
C ARG A 48 -20.39 2.50 31.41
N ARG A 49 -20.96 2.94 30.28
CA ARG A 49 -21.83 2.10 29.42
C ARG A 49 -21.34 1.84 28.01
N LEU A 50 -20.24 2.44 27.57
CA LEU A 50 -19.62 2.11 26.29
C LEU A 50 -18.13 1.88 26.52
N GLY A 51 -17.71 0.61 26.50
CA GLY A 51 -16.31 0.19 26.64
C GLY A 51 -15.47 0.59 25.43
N PHE A 52 -15.29 1.90 25.23
CA PHE A 52 -14.19 2.44 24.45
C PHE A 52 -12.98 2.58 25.38
N ASP A 53 -11.86 1.99 24.99
CA ASP A 53 -10.60 2.05 25.73
C ASP A 53 -10.24 3.51 26.01
N SER A 54 -10.29 3.93 27.28
CA SER A 54 -10.06 5.32 27.70
C SER A 54 -8.71 5.87 27.24
N GLU A 55 -7.71 4.99 27.15
CA GLU A 55 -6.37 5.28 26.67
C GLU A 55 -6.33 5.63 25.17
N ALA A 56 -7.15 4.98 24.34
CA ALA A 56 -7.23 5.27 22.91
C ALA A 56 -7.89 6.64 22.64
N THR A 57 -8.86 7.02 23.47
CA THR A 57 -9.46 8.35 23.45
C THR A 57 -8.51 9.45 23.94
N GLU A 58 -7.69 9.17 24.95
CA GLU A 58 -6.69 10.11 25.45
C GLU A 58 -5.57 10.34 24.43
N TYR A 59 -5.00 9.28 23.84
CA TYR A 59 -3.99 9.41 22.78
C TYR A 59 -4.50 10.19 21.55
N ALA A 60 -5.75 9.95 21.14
CA ALA A 60 -6.37 10.69 20.05
C ALA A 60 -6.52 12.19 20.38
N ALA A 61 -6.91 12.50 21.62
CA ALA A 61 -7.01 13.88 22.08
C ALA A 61 -5.64 14.57 22.12
N GLU A 62 -4.59 13.89 22.57
CA GLU A 62 -3.21 14.40 22.54
C GLU A 62 -2.72 14.66 21.11
N ALA A 63 -2.96 13.74 20.18
CA ALA A 63 -2.58 13.91 18.77
C ALA A 63 -3.30 15.10 18.12
N LEU A 64 -4.58 15.31 18.44
CA LEU A 64 -5.34 16.48 17.99
C LEU A 64 -4.77 17.77 18.59
N ALA A 65 -4.47 17.78 19.89
CA ALA A 65 -3.86 18.94 20.56
C ALA A 65 -2.48 19.28 19.98
N GLN A 66 -1.65 18.28 19.67
CA GLN A 66 -0.37 18.46 19.00
C GLN A 66 -0.55 19.07 17.60
N ARG A 67 -1.52 18.57 16.83
CA ARG A 67 -1.84 19.12 15.51
C ARG A 67 -2.31 20.57 15.60
N GLU A 68 -3.19 20.88 16.55
CA GLU A 68 -3.68 22.24 16.77
C GLU A 68 -2.54 23.18 17.21
N ARG A 69 -1.66 22.71 18.10
CA ARG A 69 -0.45 23.44 18.49
C ARG A 69 0.44 23.75 17.29
N GLN A 70 0.67 22.77 16.42
CA GLN A 70 1.45 22.97 15.20
C GLN A 70 0.77 23.97 14.25
N LEU A 71 -0.55 23.87 14.06
CA LEU A 71 -1.31 24.82 13.24
C LEU A 71 -1.25 26.24 13.80
N ARG A 72 -1.30 26.37 15.12
CA ARG A 72 -1.16 27.65 15.81
C ARG A 72 0.23 28.24 15.60
N LEU A 73 1.29 27.45 15.80
CA LEU A 73 2.67 27.89 15.54
C LEU A 73 2.87 28.30 14.09
N ASN A 74 2.31 27.55 13.12
CA ASN A 74 2.37 27.91 11.71
C ASN A 74 1.65 29.24 11.42
N ARG A 75 0.55 29.56 12.13
CA ARG A 75 -0.14 30.84 11.99
C ARG A 75 0.62 32.00 12.62
N GLU A 76 1.22 31.78 13.79
CA GLU A 76 2.02 32.79 14.51
C GLU A 76 3.34 33.09 13.80
N ALA A 77 4.00 32.08 13.22
CA ALA A 77 5.25 32.24 12.48
C ALA A 77 5.09 32.98 11.13
N PHE A 78 3.88 33.01 10.58
CA PHE A 78 3.57 33.61 9.29
C PHE A 78 2.37 34.56 9.42
N PRO A 79 2.57 35.74 10.05
CA PRO A 79 1.53 36.74 10.22
C PRO A 79 1.04 37.26 8.87
N MET A 80 -0.25 37.62 8.80
CA MET A 80 -0.99 37.93 7.57
C MET A 80 -0.57 39.23 6.86
N ASP A 81 0.35 39.99 7.46
CA ASP A 81 0.59 41.39 7.09
C ASP A 81 1.46 41.55 5.84
N ASP A 82 2.23 40.52 5.46
CA ASP A 82 3.03 40.52 4.21
C ASP A 82 2.52 39.47 3.22
N GLU A 83 1.50 39.85 2.45
CA GLU A 83 0.85 38.96 1.47
C GLU A 83 1.81 38.48 0.36
N ALA A 84 2.81 39.29 -0.01
CA ALA A 84 3.76 38.95 -1.06
C ALA A 84 4.77 37.89 -0.60
N ALA A 85 5.32 38.03 0.61
CA ALA A 85 6.20 37.02 1.19
C ALA A 85 5.45 35.71 1.45
N LEU A 86 4.20 35.79 1.93
CA LEU A 86 3.35 34.62 2.18
C LEU A 86 3.04 33.85 0.89
N ALA A 87 2.76 34.55 -0.22
CA ALA A 87 2.50 33.94 -1.51
C ALA A 87 3.73 33.18 -2.05
N GLN A 88 4.95 33.65 -1.78
CA GLN A 88 6.18 32.96 -2.19
C GLN A 88 6.49 31.72 -1.35
N LEU A 89 6.21 31.78 -0.04
CA LEU A 89 6.53 30.69 0.90
C LEU A 89 5.47 29.59 0.95
N GLN A 90 4.19 29.97 1.10
CA GLN A 90 3.08 29.02 1.27
C GLN A 90 2.28 28.79 -0.01
N GLY A 91 2.41 29.68 -1.00
CA GLY A 91 1.56 29.69 -2.18
C GLY A 91 0.19 30.31 -1.93
N LEU A 92 -0.78 29.95 -2.78
CA LEU A 92 -2.15 30.44 -2.69
C LEU A 92 -2.95 29.69 -1.61
N ARG A 93 -3.58 30.43 -0.69
CA ARG A 93 -4.41 29.85 0.36
C ARG A 93 -5.72 29.25 -0.20
N PRO A 94 -6.26 28.20 0.45
CA PRO A 94 -7.59 27.68 0.12
C PRO A 94 -8.66 28.77 0.29
N GLY A 95 -9.55 28.89 -0.70
CA GLY A 95 -10.65 29.87 -0.70
C GLY A 95 -10.39 31.15 -1.50
N THR A 96 -9.14 31.41 -1.91
CA THR A 96 -8.81 32.55 -2.77
C THR A 96 -9.29 32.31 -4.21
N TYR A 97 -9.97 33.29 -4.80
CA TYR A 97 -10.34 33.25 -6.22
C TYR A 97 -9.09 33.48 -7.09
N ALA A 98 -8.80 32.56 -8.01
CA ALA A 98 -7.59 32.59 -8.82
C ALA A 98 -7.90 32.41 -10.31
N ARG A 99 -7.10 33.05 -11.17
CA ARG A 99 -7.13 32.86 -12.63
C ARG A 99 -5.95 31.99 -13.05
N LEU A 100 -6.24 30.83 -13.63
CA LEU A 100 -5.25 29.89 -14.14
C LEU A 100 -5.14 30.03 -15.65
N VAL A 101 -3.92 30.25 -16.16
CA VAL A 101 -3.63 30.26 -17.60
C VAL A 101 -2.78 29.04 -17.92
N ILE A 102 -3.33 28.11 -18.70
CA ILE A 102 -2.65 26.88 -19.09
C ILE A 102 -2.28 26.98 -20.56
N SER A 103 -0.99 26.83 -20.86
CA SER A 103 -0.48 26.83 -22.23
C SER A 103 -0.58 25.43 -22.86
N LYS A 104 -0.67 25.36 -24.19
CA LYS A 104 -0.68 24.10 -24.98
C LYS A 104 -1.86 23.16 -24.68
N VAL A 105 -3.03 23.73 -24.39
CA VAL A 105 -4.28 22.96 -24.29
C VAL A 105 -4.71 22.46 -25.68
N PRO A 106 -5.10 21.18 -25.85
CA PRO A 106 -5.60 20.68 -27.12
C PRO A 106 -6.82 21.46 -27.64
N CYS A 107 -6.85 21.79 -28.93
CA CYS A 107 -7.96 22.57 -29.52
C CYS A 107 -9.31 21.87 -29.40
N GLN A 108 -9.32 20.53 -29.39
CA GLN A 108 -10.53 19.72 -29.24
C GLN A 108 -11.23 19.98 -27.90
N PHE A 109 -10.48 20.31 -26.85
CA PHE A 109 -11.06 20.63 -25.55
C PHE A 109 -11.88 21.91 -25.59
N VAL A 110 -11.42 22.91 -26.34
CA VAL A 110 -12.13 24.19 -26.52
C VAL A 110 -13.35 24.01 -27.42
N GLN A 111 -13.20 23.27 -28.53
CA GLN A 111 -14.27 23.05 -29.50
C GLN A 111 -15.44 22.23 -28.95
N HIS A 112 -15.16 21.26 -28.07
CA HIS A 112 -16.18 20.37 -27.48
C HIS A 112 -16.42 20.68 -25.99
N PHE A 113 -16.19 21.93 -25.57
CA PHE A 113 -16.45 22.35 -24.21
C PHE A 113 -17.96 22.31 -23.91
N ASP A 114 -18.35 21.56 -22.88
CA ASP A 114 -19.72 21.45 -22.39
C ASP A 114 -19.81 22.00 -20.96
N PRO A 115 -20.52 23.11 -20.73
CA PRO A 115 -20.68 23.72 -19.41
C PRO A 115 -21.30 22.78 -18.36
N HIS A 116 -22.03 21.74 -18.77
CA HIS A 116 -22.65 20.79 -17.83
C HIS A 116 -21.64 19.79 -17.25
N ARG A 117 -20.42 19.71 -17.80
CA ARG A 117 -19.35 18.83 -17.32
C ARG A 117 -18.33 19.66 -16.53
N PRO A 118 -18.23 19.47 -15.20
CA PRO A 118 -17.31 20.26 -14.40
C PRO A 118 -15.85 19.97 -14.77
N ILE A 119 -15.04 21.01 -14.80
CA ILE A 119 -13.58 20.91 -14.92
C ILE A 119 -13.00 20.88 -13.52
N LEU A 120 -12.33 19.78 -13.18
CA LEU A 120 -11.59 19.65 -11.94
C LEU A 120 -10.10 19.78 -12.22
N VAL A 121 -9.41 20.66 -11.49
CA VAL A 121 -7.96 20.84 -11.58
C VAL A 121 -7.36 20.37 -10.26
N GLY A 122 -6.43 19.42 -10.33
CA GLY A 122 -5.69 18.90 -9.18
C GLY A 122 -4.19 19.02 -9.43
N ALA A 123 -3.46 19.45 -8.41
CA ALA A 123 -2.00 19.42 -8.42
C ALA A 123 -1.51 17.97 -8.17
N LEU A 124 -0.49 17.57 -8.92
CA LEU A 124 0.16 16.27 -8.77
C LEU A 124 1.32 16.37 -7.79
N LEU A 125 1.55 15.33 -7.00
CA LEU A 125 2.73 15.25 -6.13
C LEU A 125 3.99 14.91 -6.93
N ALA A 126 5.17 15.20 -6.37
CA ALA A 126 6.49 15.07 -7.00
C ALA A 126 6.91 13.63 -7.42
N GLY A 127 6.03 12.63 -7.31
CA GLY A 127 6.22 11.28 -7.84
C GLY A 127 5.06 10.76 -8.71
N GLU A 128 3.94 11.47 -8.80
CA GLU A 128 2.73 11.02 -9.50
C GLU A 128 2.76 11.28 -11.02
N GLU A 129 3.81 11.92 -11.50
CA GLU A 129 4.09 12.09 -12.93
C GLU A 129 4.78 10.86 -13.52
N ALA A 130 5.62 10.18 -12.72
CA ALA A 130 6.33 9.00 -13.13
C ALA A 130 5.37 7.83 -13.40
N ARG A 131 5.76 6.95 -14.33
CA ARG A 131 5.02 5.72 -14.63
C ARG A 131 5.79 4.51 -14.12
N GLY A 132 5.06 3.50 -13.69
CA GLY A 132 5.63 2.28 -13.14
C GLY A 132 4.60 1.17 -13.03
N VAL A 133 5.02 0.09 -12.39
CA VAL A 133 4.21 -1.06 -12.07
C VAL A 133 3.65 -0.90 -10.65
N LEU A 134 2.34 -0.72 -10.56
CA LEU A 134 1.61 -0.68 -9.31
C LEU A 134 1.18 -2.08 -8.89
N GLN A 135 1.44 -2.45 -7.64
CA GLN A 135 0.79 -3.59 -7.01
C GLN A 135 -0.37 -3.08 -6.17
N VAL A 136 -1.57 -3.57 -6.48
CA VAL A 136 -2.82 -3.20 -5.81
C VAL A 136 -3.44 -4.44 -5.17
N ARG A 137 -4.02 -4.26 -3.99
CA ARG A 137 -4.92 -5.25 -3.39
C ARG A 137 -6.33 -4.98 -3.89
N VAL A 138 -6.87 -5.88 -4.70
CA VAL A 138 -8.16 -5.67 -5.36
C VAL A 138 -9.15 -6.77 -5.00
N LYS A 139 -10.43 -6.41 -4.92
CA LYS A 139 -11.55 -7.32 -4.73
C LYS A 139 -12.64 -7.02 -5.76
N LYS A 140 -13.22 -8.08 -6.33
CA LYS A 140 -14.40 -7.93 -7.19
C LYS A 140 -15.52 -7.25 -6.41
N HIS A 141 -16.18 -6.27 -7.01
CA HIS A 141 -17.33 -5.64 -6.39
C HIS A 141 -18.48 -6.65 -6.23
N ARG A 142 -19.15 -6.64 -5.07
CA ARG A 142 -20.20 -7.62 -4.73
C ARG A 142 -21.33 -7.66 -5.75
N TRP A 143 -21.76 -6.49 -6.24
CA TRP A 143 -22.86 -6.38 -7.22
C TRP A 143 -22.43 -6.55 -8.68
N HIS A 144 -21.13 -6.74 -8.95
CA HIS A 144 -20.66 -7.01 -10.30
C HIS A 144 -20.79 -8.50 -10.62
N LYS A 145 -21.63 -8.82 -11.61
CA LYS A 145 -21.99 -10.22 -11.94
C LYS A 145 -20.79 -11.02 -12.48
N LYS A 146 -19.99 -10.43 -13.38
CA LYS A 146 -18.90 -11.14 -14.07
C LYS A 146 -17.62 -11.16 -13.22
N ILE A 147 -16.90 -12.27 -13.21
CA ILE A 147 -15.55 -12.32 -12.66
C ILE A 147 -14.58 -11.62 -13.61
N LEU A 148 -13.53 -11.02 -13.06
CA LEU A 148 -12.54 -10.32 -13.87
C LEU A 148 -11.44 -11.30 -14.27
N LYS A 149 -11.04 -11.24 -15.54
CA LYS A 149 -10.02 -12.10 -16.11
C LYS A 149 -8.72 -11.32 -16.25
N THR A 150 -7.61 -12.00 -16.01
CA THR A 150 -6.28 -11.45 -16.21
C THR A 150 -6.06 -11.15 -17.69
N ARG A 151 -5.43 -10.00 -17.96
CA ARG A 151 -5.18 -9.43 -19.29
C ARG A 151 -6.41 -8.92 -20.04
N ASP A 152 -7.55 -8.80 -19.38
CA ASP A 152 -8.69 -8.08 -19.93
C ASP A 152 -8.58 -6.59 -19.58
N PRO A 153 -8.79 -5.66 -20.52
CA PRO A 153 -8.62 -4.24 -20.27
C PRO A 153 -9.67 -3.71 -19.29
N LEU A 154 -9.21 -2.87 -18.36
CA LEU A 154 -10.01 -2.33 -17.28
C LEU A 154 -9.75 -0.83 -17.14
N ILE A 155 -10.80 -0.02 -17.01
CA ILE A 155 -10.66 1.41 -16.75
C ILE A 155 -10.50 1.58 -15.25
N VAL A 156 -9.38 2.14 -14.83
CA VAL A 156 -9.04 2.34 -13.42
C VAL A 156 -9.09 3.84 -13.13
N SER A 157 -9.77 4.20 -12.04
CA SER A 157 -9.74 5.52 -11.44
C SER A 157 -8.87 5.45 -10.20
N LEU A 158 -7.77 6.20 -10.23
CA LEU A 158 -6.73 6.16 -9.21
C LEU A 158 -6.17 7.59 -9.06
N GLY A 159 -6.35 8.17 -7.87
CA GLY A 159 -6.14 9.60 -7.65
C GLY A 159 -6.98 10.45 -8.62
N TRP A 160 -6.35 11.44 -9.25
CA TRP A 160 -6.96 12.32 -10.25
C TRP A 160 -7.12 11.68 -11.63
N ARG A 161 -6.46 10.54 -11.88
CA ARG A 161 -6.31 9.98 -13.23
C ARG A 161 -7.30 8.84 -13.44
N ARG A 162 -7.96 8.86 -14.59
CA ARG A 162 -8.74 7.74 -15.14
C ARG A 162 -8.01 7.25 -16.37
N PHE A 163 -7.60 5.98 -16.37
CA PHE A 163 -6.85 5.41 -17.48
C PHE A 163 -7.22 3.94 -17.66
N GLN A 164 -7.08 3.45 -18.88
CA GLN A 164 -7.27 2.05 -19.19
C GLN A 164 -5.94 1.31 -19.02
N THR A 165 -5.97 0.18 -18.31
CA THR A 165 -4.80 -0.68 -18.12
C THR A 165 -5.21 -2.15 -18.21
N VAL A 166 -4.21 -3.02 -18.31
CA VAL A 166 -4.39 -4.46 -18.51
C VAL A 166 -3.87 -5.18 -17.25
N PRO A 167 -4.73 -5.42 -16.24
CA PRO A 167 -4.32 -6.04 -14.98
C PRO A 167 -3.84 -7.48 -15.13
N VAL A 168 -2.82 -7.81 -14.35
CA VAL A 168 -2.43 -9.21 -14.07
C VAL A 168 -2.76 -9.55 -12.63
N TYR A 169 -3.68 -10.51 -12.43
CA TYR A 169 -4.06 -10.93 -11.08
C TYR A 169 -3.12 -12.02 -10.54
N GLY A 170 -2.89 -11.98 -9.24
CA GLY A 170 -2.08 -12.95 -8.51
C GLY A 170 -2.50 -13.08 -7.05
N MET A 171 -1.96 -14.08 -6.38
CA MET A 171 -2.16 -14.30 -4.95
C MET A 171 -0.82 -14.65 -4.32
N ARG A 172 -0.57 -14.14 -3.12
CA ARG A 172 0.64 -14.47 -2.38
C ARG A 172 0.51 -15.86 -1.80
N ASP A 173 1.34 -16.79 -2.26
CA ASP A 173 1.44 -18.12 -1.66
C ASP A 173 2.16 -18.04 -0.31
N PRO A 174 2.03 -19.05 0.58
CA PRO A 174 2.79 -19.11 1.84
C PRO A 174 4.32 -19.03 1.65
N SER A 175 4.81 -19.43 0.48
CA SER A 175 6.21 -19.30 0.05
C SER A 175 6.61 -17.86 -0.34
N ARG A 176 5.78 -16.86 -0.01
CA ARG A 176 5.89 -15.42 -0.31
C ARG A 176 5.92 -15.03 -1.80
N ARG A 177 5.86 -16.01 -2.72
CA ARG A 177 5.81 -15.78 -4.17
C ARG A 177 4.43 -15.29 -4.60
N CYS A 178 4.38 -14.38 -5.56
CA CYS A 178 3.12 -13.96 -6.19
C CYS A 178 2.76 -14.95 -7.31
N ARG A 179 1.80 -15.84 -7.03
CA ARG A 179 1.31 -16.83 -8.00
C ARG A 179 0.24 -16.22 -8.89
N PHE A 180 0.44 -16.31 -10.20
CA PHE A 180 -0.50 -15.88 -11.22
C PHE A 180 -1.88 -16.53 -11.05
N LEU A 181 -2.94 -15.73 -11.21
CA LEU A 181 -4.32 -16.17 -11.30
C LEU A 181 -4.89 -15.86 -12.70
N LYS A 182 -5.71 -16.77 -13.23
CA LYS A 182 -6.43 -16.54 -14.49
C LYS A 182 -7.63 -15.60 -14.29
N TYR A 183 -8.28 -15.69 -13.14
CA TYR A 183 -9.47 -14.93 -12.77
C TYR A 183 -9.37 -14.43 -11.33
N THR A 184 -10.05 -13.33 -11.02
CA THR A 184 -10.23 -12.86 -9.65
C THR A 184 -11.12 -13.82 -8.85
N PRO A 185 -10.81 -14.12 -7.58
CA PRO A 185 -11.73 -14.84 -6.70
C PRO A 185 -12.97 -13.99 -6.42
N GLU A 186 -14.13 -14.63 -6.21
CA GLU A 186 -15.42 -13.92 -6.15
C GLU A 186 -15.59 -13.06 -4.89
N HIS A 187 -15.13 -13.55 -3.75
CA HIS A 187 -15.38 -12.94 -2.43
C HIS A 187 -14.10 -12.66 -1.63
N MET A 188 -12.93 -12.76 -2.28
CA MET A 188 -11.63 -12.60 -1.66
C MET A 188 -10.85 -11.45 -2.29
N HIS A 189 -9.91 -10.88 -1.53
CA HIS A 189 -8.92 -9.97 -2.09
C HIS A 189 -7.83 -10.77 -2.82
N CYS A 190 -7.39 -10.25 -3.95
CA CYS A 190 -6.22 -10.74 -4.68
C CYS A 190 -5.27 -9.57 -4.95
N LEU A 191 -4.03 -9.89 -5.29
CA LEU A 191 -3.10 -8.91 -5.80
C LEU A 191 -3.40 -8.69 -7.28
N ALA A 192 -3.33 -7.45 -7.73
CA ALA A 192 -3.31 -7.11 -9.13
C ALA A 192 -2.06 -6.28 -9.40
N THR A 193 -1.42 -6.54 -10.52
CA THR A 193 -0.29 -5.77 -11.01
C THR A 193 -0.75 -4.98 -12.22
N LEU A 194 -0.62 -3.66 -12.13
CA LEU A 194 -1.07 -2.70 -13.14
C LEU A 194 0.13 -1.91 -13.62
N TRP A 195 0.15 -1.55 -14.89
CA TRP A 195 1.06 -0.51 -15.38
C TRP A 195 0.30 0.82 -15.46
N GLY A 196 0.89 1.89 -14.92
CA GLY A 196 0.23 3.18 -14.84
C GLY A 196 1.06 4.28 -14.15
N PRO A 197 0.46 5.47 -13.94
CA PRO A 197 1.06 6.52 -13.12
C PRO A 197 1.30 6.03 -11.70
N ILE A 198 2.48 6.33 -11.14
CA ILE A 198 2.81 5.99 -9.75
C ILE A 198 1.90 6.79 -8.83
N THR A 199 1.45 6.18 -7.73
CA THR A 199 0.59 6.85 -6.75
C THR A 199 0.96 6.36 -5.37
N PRO A 200 0.87 7.23 -4.35
CA PRO A 200 1.21 6.84 -2.99
C PRO A 200 0.51 5.57 -2.52
N PRO A 201 1.18 4.73 -1.72
CA PRO A 201 0.58 3.54 -1.14
C PRO A 201 -0.60 3.94 -0.23
N ASN A 202 -1.49 2.98 0.04
CA ASN A 202 -2.75 3.18 0.76
C ASN A 202 -3.77 4.10 0.06
N THR A 203 -3.53 4.49 -1.19
CA THR A 203 -4.53 5.22 -2.00
C THR A 203 -5.62 4.27 -2.51
N GLY A 204 -6.88 4.67 -2.36
CA GLY A 204 -8.03 3.93 -2.87
C GLY A 204 -8.11 3.90 -4.39
N MET A 205 -8.58 2.78 -4.93
CA MET A 205 -8.73 2.54 -6.37
C MET A 205 -10.14 2.00 -6.67
N LEU A 206 -10.73 2.52 -7.74
CA LEU A 206 -11.96 2.00 -8.33
C LEU A 206 -11.69 1.53 -9.75
N ALA A 207 -12.29 0.40 -10.11
CA ALA A 207 -12.20 -0.14 -11.45
C ALA A 207 -13.59 -0.24 -12.09
N PHE A 208 -13.66 0.14 -13.37
CA PHE A 208 -14.88 0.20 -14.17
C PHE A 208 -14.79 -0.75 -15.36
N SER A 209 -15.94 -1.34 -15.70
CA SER A 209 -16.08 -2.09 -16.94
C SER A 209 -16.01 -1.16 -18.14
N SER A 210 -15.38 -1.59 -19.21
CA SER A 210 -15.40 -0.86 -20.48
C SER A 210 -16.79 -0.87 -21.16
N SER A 211 -17.73 -1.71 -20.72
CA SER A 211 -19.06 -1.81 -21.31
C SER A 211 -20.04 -0.77 -20.74
N ALA A 212 -20.48 0.17 -21.58
CA ALA A 212 -21.47 1.20 -21.22
C ALA A 212 -22.85 0.62 -20.81
N LYS A 213 -23.16 -0.61 -21.24
CA LYS A 213 -24.45 -1.30 -21.05
C LYS A 213 -24.51 -2.19 -19.80
N ALA A 214 -23.47 -2.20 -18.95
CA ALA A 214 -23.51 -2.98 -17.73
C ALA A 214 -24.50 -2.37 -16.71
N SER A 215 -25.39 -3.19 -16.15
CA SER A 215 -26.34 -2.75 -15.11
C SER A 215 -25.62 -2.15 -13.90
N PHE A 216 -24.50 -2.75 -13.50
CA PHE A 216 -23.60 -2.23 -12.48
C PHE A 216 -22.18 -2.09 -13.05
N ARG A 217 -21.72 -0.84 -13.19
CA ARG A 217 -20.50 -0.49 -13.95
C ARG A 217 -19.19 -0.66 -13.16
N ILE A 218 -19.24 -0.55 -11.84
CA ILE A 218 -18.06 -0.72 -10.99
C ILE A 218 -17.74 -2.22 -10.91
N CYS A 219 -16.57 -2.60 -11.40
CA CYS A 219 -16.10 -3.97 -11.48
C CYS A 219 -15.40 -4.44 -10.21
N ALA A 220 -14.52 -3.59 -9.68
CA ALA A 220 -13.68 -3.93 -8.54
C ALA A 220 -13.29 -2.69 -7.74
N THR A 221 -12.97 -2.93 -6.48
CA THR A 221 -12.44 -1.93 -5.56
C THR A 221 -11.10 -2.41 -5.07
N GLY A 222 -10.19 -1.49 -4.77
CA GLY A 222 -8.88 -1.86 -4.28
C GLY A 222 -8.15 -0.72 -3.62
N VAL A 223 -6.94 -1.03 -3.17
CA VAL A 223 -6.01 -0.09 -2.54
C VAL A 223 -4.62 -0.36 -3.09
N VAL A 224 -3.86 0.69 -3.37
CA VAL A 224 -2.45 0.60 -3.76
C VAL A 224 -1.62 0.10 -2.58
N LEU A 225 -0.83 -0.95 -2.79
CA LEU A 225 0.07 -1.48 -1.77
C LEU A 225 1.47 -0.90 -1.94
N GLU A 226 2.02 -1.02 -3.14
CA GLU A 226 3.38 -0.62 -3.47
C GLU A 226 3.48 -0.25 -4.96
N ALA A 227 4.50 0.53 -5.29
CA ALA A 227 4.85 0.91 -6.65
C ALA A 227 6.32 0.56 -6.87
N ASP A 228 6.62 -0.11 -7.98
CA ASP A 228 7.98 -0.48 -8.39
C ASP A 228 8.10 -0.39 -9.91
N GLN A 229 9.32 -0.46 -10.45
CA GLN A 229 9.56 -0.58 -11.88
C GLN A 229 9.31 -2.00 -12.40
N ALA A 230 9.55 -3.02 -11.56
CA ALA A 230 9.38 -4.41 -11.95
C ALA A 230 8.77 -5.25 -10.80
N MET A 231 7.80 -6.09 -11.12
CA MET A 231 7.17 -7.01 -10.17
C MET A 231 7.28 -8.45 -10.68
N THR A 232 7.71 -9.37 -9.79
CA THR A 232 7.84 -10.79 -10.15
C THR A 232 6.53 -11.53 -9.94
N ILE A 233 5.96 -12.06 -11.03
CA ILE A 233 4.75 -12.87 -11.01
C ILE A 233 5.08 -14.22 -11.63
N VAL A 234 4.89 -15.30 -10.87
CA VAL A 234 5.20 -16.65 -11.32
C VAL A 234 3.93 -17.39 -11.69
N LYS A 235 3.94 -18.10 -12.82
CA LYS A 235 2.86 -19.00 -13.23
C LYS A 235 3.34 -20.43 -13.05
N LYS A 236 2.53 -21.25 -12.38
CA LYS A 236 2.82 -22.68 -12.25
C LYS A 236 2.70 -23.36 -13.62
N LEU A 237 3.78 -23.99 -14.06
CA LEU A 237 3.83 -24.90 -15.20
C LEU A 237 4.00 -26.31 -14.64
N LYS A 238 3.19 -27.26 -15.12
CA LYS A 238 3.38 -28.68 -14.82
C LYS A 238 3.85 -29.36 -16.10
N LEU A 239 4.99 -30.03 -16.03
CA LEU A 239 5.42 -30.96 -17.07
C LEU A 239 4.76 -32.31 -16.77
N THR A 240 4.23 -32.99 -17.78
CA THR A 240 3.54 -34.27 -17.60
C THR A 240 4.31 -35.35 -18.33
N GLY A 241 4.56 -36.47 -17.67
CA GLY A 241 5.14 -37.66 -18.28
C GLY A 241 4.33 -38.90 -17.98
N ALA A 242 4.48 -39.91 -18.84
CA ALA A 242 3.83 -41.20 -18.70
C ALA A 242 4.85 -42.31 -18.43
N PRO A 243 4.63 -43.19 -17.44
CA PRO A 243 5.48 -44.36 -17.23
C PRO A 243 5.22 -45.39 -18.33
N TYR A 244 6.26 -45.82 -19.04
CA TYR A 244 6.13 -46.87 -20.05
C TYR A 244 6.65 -48.23 -19.57
N LYS A 245 7.66 -48.24 -18.69
CA LYS A 245 8.21 -49.46 -18.08
C LYS A 245 8.40 -49.26 -16.59
N VAL A 246 7.74 -50.09 -15.80
CA VAL A 246 7.66 -49.96 -14.34
C VAL A 246 8.21 -51.22 -13.67
N PHE A 247 9.08 -51.01 -12.69
CA PHE A 247 9.61 -52.04 -11.78
C PHE A 247 9.07 -51.78 -10.37
N LYS A 248 9.69 -52.35 -9.34
CA LYS A 248 9.25 -52.19 -7.95
C LYS A 248 9.28 -50.71 -7.50
N ASN A 249 10.46 -50.09 -7.47
CA ASN A 249 10.63 -48.69 -7.03
C ASN A 249 11.23 -47.80 -8.13
N THR A 250 11.38 -48.32 -9.35
CA THR A 250 11.94 -47.59 -10.47
C THR A 250 10.99 -47.62 -11.64
N ALA A 251 10.91 -46.52 -12.38
CA ALA A 251 10.12 -46.42 -13.58
C ALA A 251 10.88 -45.63 -14.63
N PHE A 252 10.64 -45.97 -15.89
CA PHE A 252 11.08 -45.20 -17.04
C PHE A 252 9.90 -44.36 -17.55
N ILE A 253 10.12 -43.05 -17.60
CA ILE A 253 9.12 -42.05 -17.95
C ILE A 253 9.44 -41.51 -19.34
N LYS A 254 8.41 -41.39 -20.16
CA LYS A 254 8.46 -40.79 -21.50
C LYS A 254 7.56 -39.56 -21.61
N ASP A 255 7.71 -38.81 -22.69
CA ASP A 255 6.85 -37.69 -23.09
C ASP A 255 6.83 -36.49 -22.12
N MET A 256 7.78 -36.41 -21.17
CA MET A 256 7.93 -35.25 -20.26
C MET A 256 8.94 -34.21 -20.77
N PHE A 257 10.02 -34.69 -21.40
CA PHE A 257 11.11 -33.89 -21.96
C PHE A 257 11.31 -34.30 -23.42
N SER A 258 11.92 -33.41 -24.20
CA SER A 258 12.19 -33.63 -25.63
C SER A 258 13.60 -34.13 -25.89
N SER A 259 14.56 -33.83 -25.01
CA SER A 259 15.97 -34.17 -25.19
C SER A 259 16.63 -34.65 -23.91
N GLY A 260 17.70 -35.45 -24.05
CA GLY A 260 18.52 -35.88 -22.90
C GLY A 260 19.18 -34.71 -22.15
N LEU A 261 19.46 -33.60 -22.83
CA LEU A 261 20.01 -32.39 -22.22
C LEU A 261 19.02 -31.74 -21.24
N GLU A 262 17.73 -31.70 -21.60
CA GLU A 262 16.68 -31.24 -20.69
C GLU A 262 16.60 -32.13 -19.46
N VAL A 263 16.62 -33.45 -19.64
CA VAL A 263 16.62 -34.39 -18.51
C VAL A 263 17.82 -34.16 -17.59
N SER A 264 19.02 -34.00 -18.13
CA SER A 264 20.23 -33.72 -17.34
C SER A 264 20.12 -32.42 -16.55
N LYS A 265 19.45 -31.39 -17.09
CA LYS A 265 19.18 -30.14 -16.36
C LYS A 265 18.21 -30.33 -15.19
N PHE A 266 17.27 -31.27 -15.31
CA PHE A 266 16.30 -31.62 -14.27
C PHE A 266 16.69 -32.88 -13.48
N GLU A 267 17.96 -33.30 -13.54
CA GLU A 267 18.46 -34.43 -12.77
C GLU A 267 18.37 -34.12 -11.27
N GLY A 268 17.87 -35.08 -10.48
CA GLY A 268 17.64 -34.88 -9.06
C GLY A 268 16.36 -34.11 -8.71
N ALA A 269 15.58 -33.63 -9.69
CA ALA A 269 14.31 -32.97 -9.44
C ALA A 269 13.31 -33.92 -8.75
N VAL A 270 12.53 -33.37 -7.82
CA VAL A 270 11.46 -34.08 -7.12
C VAL A 270 10.28 -34.26 -8.08
N LEU A 271 9.72 -35.46 -8.09
CA LEU A 271 8.54 -35.84 -8.85
C LEU A 271 7.43 -36.26 -7.91
N ARG A 272 6.19 -36.15 -8.39
CA ARG A 272 5.01 -36.67 -7.73
C ARG A 272 4.05 -37.22 -8.77
N THR A 273 3.44 -38.37 -8.51
CA THR A 273 2.36 -38.87 -9.35
C THR A 273 1.01 -38.29 -8.92
N VAL A 274 0.00 -38.38 -9.79
CA VAL A 274 -1.38 -38.00 -9.42
C VAL A 274 -1.87 -38.83 -8.22
N SER A 275 -1.44 -40.08 -8.12
CA SER A 275 -1.67 -40.98 -6.98
C SER A 275 -0.92 -40.59 -5.70
N GLY A 276 -0.10 -39.54 -5.74
CA GLY A 276 0.55 -38.95 -4.57
C GLY A 276 1.92 -39.52 -4.23
N ILE A 277 2.38 -40.54 -4.95
CA ILE A 277 3.69 -41.21 -4.74
C ILE A 277 4.80 -40.23 -5.11
N ARG A 278 5.76 -40.02 -4.20
CA ARG A 278 6.91 -39.14 -4.46
C ARG A 278 8.02 -39.92 -5.16
N GLY A 279 8.80 -39.20 -5.95
CA GLY A 279 9.95 -39.77 -6.64
C GLY A 279 10.98 -38.71 -7.00
N GLN A 280 12.00 -39.15 -7.74
CA GLN A 280 13.10 -38.30 -8.16
C GLN A 280 13.59 -38.71 -9.56
N VAL A 281 13.90 -37.72 -10.40
CA VAL A 281 14.61 -37.92 -11.67
C VAL A 281 16.02 -38.43 -11.36
N LYS A 282 16.43 -39.56 -11.97
CA LYS A 282 17.77 -40.13 -11.77
C LYS A 282 18.72 -39.89 -12.93
N LYS A 283 18.43 -40.38 -14.14
CA LYS A 283 19.36 -40.24 -15.27
C LYS A 283 18.62 -40.32 -16.60
N ALA A 284 19.09 -39.56 -17.58
CA ALA A 284 18.66 -39.68 -18.97
C ALA A 284 19.01 -41.07 -19.54
N LEU A 285 18.13 -41.58 -20.40
CA LEU A 285 18.41 -42.79 -21.16
C LEU A 285 19.26 -42.46 -22.40
N THR A 286 20.31 -43.25 -22.63
CA THR A 286 21.17 -43.13 -23.82
C THR A 286 20.37 -43.47 -25.08
N GLY A 287 20.29 -42.53 -26.03
CA GLY A 287 19.55 -42.69 -27.29
C GLY A 287 18.04 -42.43 -27.22
N GLY A 288 17.49 -42.10 -26.05
CA GLY A 288 16.07 -41.76 -25.89
C GLY A 288 15.75 -40.30 -26.27
N LYS A 289 14.52 -40.06 -26.75
CA LYS A 289 14.00 -38.72 -27.09
C LYS A 289 13.55 -37.94 -25.84
N GLY A 290 14.44 -37.83 -24.83
CA GLY A 290 14.11 -37.21 -23.54
C GLY A 290 13.53 -38.18 -22.49
N ASP A 291 13.58 -39.48 -22.76
CA ASP A 291 13.19 -40.49 -21.79
C ASP A 291 14.20 -40.59 -20.64
N PHE A 292 13.71 -40.86 -19.44
CA PHE A 292 14.57 -40.91 -18.25
C PHE A 292 14.13 -41.96 -17.24
N ARG A 293 15.11 -42.38 -16.43
CA ARG A 293 14.87 -43.23 -15.26
C ARG A 293 14.52 -42.37 -14.06
N ALA A 294 13.46 -42.73 -13.36
CA ALA A 294 13.10 -42.17 -12.07
C ALA A 294 12.95 -43.26 -11.01
N THR A 295 13.17 -42.88 -9.75
CA THR A 295 12.94 -43.72 -8.57
C THR A 295 11.76 -43.16 -7.80
N PHE A 296 10.88 -44.03 -7.32
CA PHE A 296 9.67 -43.68 -6.56
C PHE A 296 9.65 -44.43 -5.22
N GLU A 297 8.86 -43.92 -4.27
CA GLU A 297 8.68 -44.54 -2.95
C GLU A 297 7.98 -45.91 -3.05
N ASP A 298 7.03 -46.04 -3.99
CA ASP A 298 6.25 -47.25 -4.24
C ASP A 298 6.08 -47.52 -5.75
N LYS A 299 5.56 -48.69 -6.08
CA LYS A 299 5.34 -49.16 -7.45
C LYS A 299 4.24 -48.35 -8.14
N LEU A 300 4.60 -47.76 -9.28
CA LEU A 300 3.65 -47.02 -10.12
C LEU A 300 2.71 -47.94 -10.89
N LEU A 301 1.54 -47.39 -11.24
CA LEU A 301 0.67 -47.97 -12.26
C LEU A 301 1.03 -47.42 -13.64
N ARG A 302 0.82 -48.21 -14.69
CA ARG A 302 1.03 -47.73 -16.08
C ARG A 302 0.09 -46.60 -16.48
N SER A 303 -1.04 -46.44 -15.79
CA SER A 303 -2.01 -45.37 -15.98
C SER A 303 -1.68 -44.09 -15.21
N ASP A 304 -0.65 -44.09 -14.36
CA ASP A 304 -0.29 -42.90 -13.59
C ASP A 304 0.29 -41.80 -14.48
N ILE A 305 0.00 -40.56 -14.13
CA ILE A 305 0.65 -39.39 -14.73
C ILE A 305 1.67 -38.86 -13.72
N VAL A 306 2.90 -38.68 -14.18
CA VAL A 306 4.00 -38.13 -13.37
C VAL A 306 4.12 -36.64 -13.65
N VAL A 307 4.23 -35.85 -12.58
CA VAL A 307 4.47 -34.40 -12.64
C VAL A 307 5.59 -33.99 -11.67
N PRO A 308 6.45 -33.03 -12.00
CA PRO A 308 7.38 -32.42 -11.05
C PRO A 308 6.69 -31.45 -10.08
#